data_AF-A0A381QF89-F1
#
_entry.id   AF-A0A381QF89-F1
#
_cell.length_a   1.000
_cell.length_b   1.000
_cell.length_c   1.000
_cell.angle_alpha   90.00
_cell.angle_beta   90.00
_cell.angle_gamma   90.00
#
_symmetry.space_group_name_H-M   'P 1'
#
loop_
_entity.id
_entity.type
_entity.pdbx_description
1 polymer ?
#
loop_
_entity_poly.entity_id
_entity_poly.type
_entity_poly.pdbx_seq_one_letter_code
_entity_poly.pdbx_strand_id
1 'polypeptide(L)'
;MLLRFFTLFTKATKVEAHEIKAVFLSFAFVFTILASYYILRPVRDGMSSDWTDVELSTIWTFTFLISFFVVSLYGFACSKIKFKFLVPSVYGFFALTFFLLFLLIQLFPNLNLINQIFYVWVSVFSLLNISVFWSFMADTYNKEQAKRLFGFIASGSSLGAIFGPIISLALAKVVGSNGLILISASMLLIPVAIVFHLEKTRVAELQNTATSEFNEQPMGSNILAGFKTFATSPVLLGIGLFIVLYSGISTFIY
;
A
#
# COMPACT_ATOMS: atom_id res chain seq x y z
N MET A 1 13.56 30.38 7.27
CA MET A 1 13.17 29.74 5.99
C MET A 1 12.04 28.71 6.19
N LEU A 2 12.17 27.77 7.12
CA LEU A 2 11.14 26.76 7.47
C LEU A 2 9.76 27.35 7.85
N LEU A 3 9.70 28.39 8.69
CA LEU A 3 8.44 29.06 9.08
C LEU A 3 7.67 29.71 7.91
N ARG A 4 8.39 30.22 6.90
CA ARG A 4 7.78 30.78 5.67
C ARG A 4 7.24 29.68 4.75
N PHE A 5 7.93 28.53 4.70
CA PHE A 5 7.45 27.36 3.97
C PHE A 5 6.16 26.80 4.59
N PHE A 6 6.10 26.66 5.92
CA PHE A 6 4.90 26.19 6.61
C PHE A 6 3.70 27.13 6.45
N THR A 7 3.91 28.46 6.47
CA THR A 7 2.82 29.43 6.27
C THR A 7 2.30 29.46 4.83
N LEU A 8 3.17 29.30 3.82
CA LEU A 8 2.73 29.12 2.42
C LEU A 8 2.02 27.79 2.20
N PHE A 9 2.50 26.72 2.85
CA PHE A 9 1.92 25.40 2.82
C PHE A 9 0.49 25.38 3.41
N THR A 10 0.29 25.95 4.60
CA THR A 10 -1.02 26.13 5.26
C THR A 10 -1.97 27.05 4.48
N LYS A 11 -1.44 27.93 3.62
CA LYS A 11 -2.25 28.82 2.78
C LYS A 11 -2.68 28.15 1.46
N ALA A 12 -1.86 27.25 0.92
CA ALA A 12 -2.14 26.49 -0.30
C ALA A 12 -2.91 25.20 -0.03
N THR A 13 -2.64 24.56 1.10
CA THR A 13 -3.33 23.37 1.60
C THR A 13 -4.01 23.77 2.90
N LYS A 14 -5.30 23.48 3.09
CA LYS A 14 -6.02 23.82 4.33
C LYS A 14 -5.52 22.93 5.50
N VAL A 15 -4.22 22.90 5.80
CA VAL A 15 -3.57 22.06 6.81
C VAL A 15 -3.30 22.93 8.04
N GLU A 16 -3.82 22.55 9.19
CA GLU A 16 -3.63 23.34 10.42
C GLU A 16 -2.24 23.10 11.00
N ALA A 17 -1.69 24.09 11.71
CA ALA A 17 -0.30 24.06 12.20
C ALA A 17 0.02 22.84 13.08
N HIS A 18 -0.98 22.32 13.80
CA HIS A 18 -0.85 21.12 14.64
C HIS A 18 -0.92 19.82 13.84
N GLU A 19 -1.47 19.82 12.62
CA GLU A 19 -1.63 18.61 11.78
C GLU A 19 -0.42 18.35 10.88
N ILE A 20 0.44 19.36 10.71
CA ILE A 20 1.55 19.35 9.75
C ILE A 20 2.44 18.11 9.91
N LYS A 21 2.83 17.76 11.13
CA LYS A 21 3.71 16.60 11.36
C LYS A 21 3.05 15.29 10.94
N ALA A 22 1.79 15.10 11.34
CA ALA A 22 1.02 13.91 10.98
C ALA A 22 0.87 13.80 9.45
N VAL A 23 0.58 14.92 8.78
CA VAL A 23 0.42 14.97 7.32
C VAL A 23 1.73 14.64 6.60
N PHE A 24 2.86 15.19 7.03
CA PHE A 24 4.17 14.86 6.46
C PHE A 24 4.57 13.41 6.70
N LEU A 25 4.26 12.85 7.87
CA LEU A 25 4.47 11.44 8.16
C LEU A 25 3.60 10.55 7.26
N SER A 26 2.33 10.87 7.09
CA SER A 26 1.41 10.16 6.18
C SER A 26 1.87 10.27 4.72
N PHE A 27 2.36 11.44 4.31
CA PHE A 27 2.95 11.65 2.99
C PHE A 27 4.20 10.78 2.80
N ALA A 28 5.13 10.80 3.76
CA ALA A 28 6.35 9.99 3.73
C ALA A 28 6.03 8.50 3.71
N PHE A 29 4.98 8.08 4.43
CA PHE A 29 4.48 6.71 4.41
C PHE A 29 4.08 6.31 2.98
N VAL A 30 3.11 7.00 2.38
CA VAL A 30 2.62 6.62 1.04
C VAL A 30 3.71 6.74 -0.02
N PHE A 31 4.56 7.77 0.08
CA PHE A 31 5.72 7.90 -0.78
C PHE A 31 6.62 6.67 -0.70
N THR A 32 6.97 6.23 0.50
CA THR A 32 7.92 5.13 0.71
C THR A 32 7.37 3.81 0.24
N ILE A 33 6.10 3.49 0.57
CA ILE A 33 5.50 2.20 0.17
C ILE A 33 5.23 2.12 -1.34
N LEU A 34 4.96 3.26 -1.99
CA LEU A 34 4.82 3.29 -3.45
C LEU A 34 6.20 3.22 -4.10
N ALA A 35 7.18 3.98 -3.62
CA ALA A 35 8.56 3.90 -4.13
C ALA A 35 9.12 2.47 -4.03
N SER A 36 8.93 1.79 -2.89
CA SER A 36 9.38 0.40 -2.71
C SER A 36 8.69 -0.55 -3.70
N TYR A 37 7.38 -0.41 -3.91
CA TYR A 37 6.66 -1.20 -4.92
C TYR A 37 7.18 -0.94 -6.34
N TYR A 38 7.33 0.32 -6.73
CA TYR A 38 7.77 0.67 -8.07
C TYR A 38 9.25 0.39 -8.35
N ILE A 39 10.07 0.18 -7.31
CA ILE A 39 11.41 -0.43 -7.45
C ILE A 39 11.30 -1.92 -7.79
N LEU A 40 10.38 -2.65 -7.15
CA LEU A 40 10.19 -4.09 -7.39
C LEU A 40 9.52 -4.37 -8.73
N ARG A 41 8.70 -3.46 -9.24
CA ARG A 41 7.92 -3.67 -10.47
C ARG A 41 8.80 -3.99 -11.69
N PRO A 42 9.85 -3.22 -12.04
CA PRO A 42 10.75 -3.58 -13.15
C PRO A 42 11.48 -4.91 -12.94
N VAL A 43 11.86 -5.23 -11.69
CA VAL A 43 12.51 -6.50 -11.35
C VAL A 43 11.56 -7.67 -11.62
N ARG A 44 10.31 -7.54 -11.16
CA ARG A 44 9.25 -8.52 -11.42
C ARG A 44 8.98 -8.67 -12.91
N ASP A 45 8.75 -7.56 -13.60
CA ASP A 45 8.37 -7.55 -15.01
C ASP A 45 9.51 -8.09 -15.89
N GLY A 46 10.77 -7.86 -15.49
CA GLY A 46 11.95 -8.44 -16.12
C GLY A 46 12.13 -9.94 -15.89
N MET A 47 11.62 -10.52 -14.80
CA MET A 47 11.66 -11.97 -14.59
C MET A 47 10.67 -12.70 -15.50
N SER A 48 9.55 -12.07 -15.84
CA SER A 48 8.52 -12.65 -16.70
C SER A 48 8.85 -12.65 -18.19
N SER A 49 9.93 -11.97 -18.63
CA SER A 49 10.26 -11.85 -20.06
C SER A 49 10.60 -13.18 -20.73
N ASP A 50 11.11 -14.12 -19.94
CA ASP A 50 11.65 -15.38 -20.46
C ASP A 50 10.63 -16.54 -20.32
N TRP A 51 9.43 -16.27 -19.80
CA TRP A 51 8.39 -17.27 -19.59
C TRP A 51 7.49 -17.43 -20.81
N THR A 52 7.02 -18.67 -21.02
CA THR A 52 6.05 -18.97 -22.06
C THR A 52 4.66 -18.41 -21.75
N ASP A 53 3.82 -18.21 -22.77
CA ASP A 53 2.43 -17.73 -22.59
C ASP A 53 1.62 -18.61 -21.63
N VAL A 54 1.87 -19.92 -21.64
CA VAL A 54 1.20 -20.89 -20.76
C VAL A 54 1.62 -20.66 -19.30
N GLU A 55 2.90 -20.44 -19.05
CA GLU A 55 3.41 -20.10 -17.72
C GLU A 55 2.85 -18.76 -17.24
N LEU A 56 2.86 -17.74 -18.09
CA LEU A 56 2.30 -16.41 -17.77
C LEU A 56 0.83 -16.50 -17.37
N SER A 57 0.01 -17.20 -18.16
CA SER A 57 -1.41 -17.43 -17.88
C SER A 57 -1.62 -18.15 -16.55
N THR A 58 -0.79 -19.16 -16.28
CA THR A 58 -0.81 -19.90 -15.01
C THR A 58 -0.46 -18.98 -13.83
N ILE A 59 0.59 -18.16 -13.96
CA ILE A 59 1.02 -17.22 -12.93
C ILE A 59 -0.03 -16.13 -12.68
N TRP A 60 -0.71 -15.64 -13.70
CA TRP A 60 -1.82 -14.69 -13.53
C TRP A 60 -3.00 -15.33 -12.80
N THR A 61 -3.30 -16.59 -13.08
CA THR A 61 -4.34 -17.36 -12.37
C THR A 61 -3.98 -17.51 -10.89
N PHE A 62 -2.74 -17.88 -10.57
CA PHE A 62 -2.27 -17.94 -9.19
C PHE A 62 -2.24 -16.57 -8.53
N THR A 63 -1.86 -15.52 -9.26
CA THR A 63 -1.90 -14.14 -8.76
C THR A 63 -3.30 -13.75 -8.35
N PHE A 64 -4.30 -14.06 -9.18
CA PHE A 64 -5.71 -13.82 -8.86
C PHE A 64 -6.13 -14.56 -7.59
N LEU A 65 -5.91 -15.88 -7.54
CA LEU A 65 -6.34 -16.72 -6.41
C LEU A 65 -5.66 -16.29 -5.11
N ILE A 66 -4.33 -16.13 -5.12
CA ILE A 66 -3.56 -15.76 -3.91
C ILE A 66 -3.94 -14.35 -3.46
N SER A 67 -4.07 -13.39 -4.38
CA SER A 67 -4.51 -12.03 -4.04
C SER A 67 -5.90 -12.04 -3.42
N PHE A 68 -6.84 -12.81 -3.97
CA PHE A 68 -8.19 -12.95 -3.42
C PHE A 68 -8.15 -13.47 -1.98
N PHE A 69 -7.38 -14.54 -1.72
CA PHE A 69 -7.26 -15.09 -0.37
C PHE A 69 -6.58 -14.13 0.61
N VAL A 70 -5.48 -13.49 0.21
CA VAL A 70 -4.73 -12.57 1.09
C VAL A 70 -5.53 -11.31 1.40
N VAL A 71 -6.20 -10.71 0.41
CA VAL A 71 -7.06 -9.54 0.62
C VAL A 71 -8.26 -9.89 1.49
N SER A 72 -8.87 -11.06 1.29
CA SER A 72 -9.97 -11.54 2.15
C SER A 72 -9.51 -11.75 3.59
N LEU A 73 -8.34 -12.35 3.78
CA LEU A 73 -7.73 -12.55 5.11
C LEU A 73 -7.42 -11.21 5.78
N TYR A 74 -6.90 -10.24 5.03
CA TYR A 74 -6.66 -8.90 5.53
C TYR A 74 -7.96 -8.20 5.94
N GLY A 75 -9.02 -8.29 5.12
CA GLY A 75 -10.34 -7.76 5.46
C GLY A 75 -10.89 -8.36 6.77
N PHE A 76 -10.70 -9.66 6.99
CA PHE A 76 -11.03 -10.30 8.26
C PHE A 76 -10.14 -9.80 9.40
N ALA A 77 -8.83 -9.66 9.20
CA ALA A 77 -7.91 -9.17 10.20
C ALA A 77 -8.26 -7.74 10.66
N CYS A 78 -8.68 -6.86 9.74
CA CYS A 78 -9.18 -5.52 10.05
C CYS A 78 -10.39 -5.52 10.99
N SER A 79 -11.21 -6.58 10.97
CA SER A 79 -12.38 -6.70 11.88
C SER A 79 -12.01 -7.11 13.31
N LYS A 80 -10.81 -7.64 13.52
CA LYS A 80 -10.38 -8.23 14.81
C LYS A 80 -9.20 -7.52 15.46
N ILE A 81 -8.33 -6.90 14.66
CA ILE A 81 -7.03 -6.38 15.10
C ILE A 81 -7.01 -4.86 14.90
N LYS A 82 -6.56 -4.13 15.93
CA LYS A 82 -6.38 -2.67 15.84
C LYS A 82 -5.30 -2.32 14.81
N PHE A 83 -5.54 -1.29 14.00
CA PHE A 83 -4.62 -0.88 12.93
C PHE A 83 -3.19 -0.59 13.41
N LYS A 84 -3.03 -0.06 14.62
CA LYS A 84 -1.72 0.19 15.23
C LYS A 84 -0.81 -1.04 15.35
N PHE A 85 -1.40 -2.25 15.39
CA PHE A 85 -0.65 -3.51 15.40
C PHE A 85 -0.70 -4.20 14.04
N LEU A 86 -1.84 -4.11 13.34
CA LEU A 86 -2.02 -4.75 12.04
C LEU A 86 -1.07 -4.19 10.99
N VAL A 87 -0.98 -2.86 10.87
CA VAL A 87 -0.21 -2.19 9.82
C VAL A 87 1.30 -2.47 9.94
N PRO A 88 1.95 -2.31 11.11
CA PRO A 88 3.35 -2.68 11.28
C PRO A 88 3.62 -4.16 11.00
N SER A 89 2.69 -5.04 11.41
CA SER A 89 2.83 -6.49 11.21
C SER A 89 2.80 -6.86 9.73
N VAL A 90 1.89 -6.26 8.94
CA VAL A 90 1.81 -6.50 7.49
C VAL A 90 3.09 -6.03 6.79
N TYR A 91 3.54 -4.80 7.03
CA TYR A 91 4.76 -4.29 6.39
C TYR A 91 6.02 -5.01 6.85
N GLY A 92 6.12 -5.36 8.13
CA GLY A 92 7.21 -6.18 8.66
C GLY A 92 7.23 -7.58 8.04
N PHE A 93 6.07 -8.20 7.85
CA PHE A 93 5.94 -9.50 7.18
C PHE A 93 6.36 -9.43 5.70
N PHE A 94 5.94 -8.39 4.95
CA PHE A 94 6.40 -8.19 3.58
C PHE A 94 7.91 -7.91 3.50
N ALA A 95 8.45 -7.09 4.41
CA ALA A 95 9.88 -6.84 4.48
C ALA A 95 10.67 -8.14 4.71
N LEU A 96 10.26 -8.96 5.68
CA LEU A 96 10.90 -10.24 5.98
C LEU A 96 10.79 -11.23 4.82
N THR A 97 9.62 -11.34 4.20
CA THR A 97 9.40 -12.27 3.07
C THR A 97 10.17 -11.83 1.83
N PHE A 98 10.27 -10.52 1.52
CA PHE A 98 11.14 -10.05 0.43
C PHE A 98 12.63 -10.26 0.72
N PHE A 99 13.05 -10.09 1.98
CA PHE A 99 14.41 -10.43 2.38
C PHE A 99 14.69 -11.93 2.20
N LEU A 100 13.76 -12.80 2.60
CA LEU A 100 13.87 -14.25 2.41
C LEU A 100 13.89 -14.61 0.92
N LEU A 101 13.01 -14.03 0.11
CA LEU A 101 12.99 -14.25 -1.34
C LEU A 101 14.29 -13.78 -2.00
N PHE A 102 14.85 -12.65 -1.57
CA PHE A 102 16.19 -12.22 -2.00
C PHE A 102 17.24 -13.29 -1.70
N LEU A 103 17.29 -13.84 -0.48
CA LEU A 103 18.23 -14.90 -0.13
C LEU A 103 18.00 -16.17 -0.96
N LEU A 104 16.75 -16.59 -1.15
CA LEU A 104 16.40 -17.78 -1.93
C LEU A 104 16.81 -17.65 -3.41
N ILE A 105 16.61 -16.48 -4.02
CA ILE A 105 17.05 -16.20 -5.40
C ILE A 105 18.58 -16.29 -5.50
N GLN A 106 19.32 -15.81 -4.50
CA GLN A 106 20.79 -15.87 -4.50
C GLN A 106 21.32 -17.29 -4.28
N LEU A 107 20.67 -18.08 -3.43
CA LEU A 107 21.08 -19.46 -3.12
C LEU A 107 20.69 -20.44 -4.24
N PHE A 108 19.60 -20.19 -4.94
CA PHE A 108 19.05 -21.08 -5.96
C PHE A 108 18.72 -20.35 -7.27
N PRO A 109 19.73 -19.79 -7.98
CA PRO A 109 19.52 -18.92 -9.14
C PRO A 109 18.84 -19.63 -10.33
N ASN A 110 18.95 -20.96 -10.41
CA ASN A 110 18.38 -21.75 -11.51
C ASN A 110 16.92 -22.20 -11.26
N LEU A 111 16.37 -21.96 -10.06
CA LEU A 111 15.02 -22.39 -9.72
C LEU A 111 13.99 -21.34 -10.12
N ASN A 112 13.45 -21.46 -11.34
CA ASN A 112 12.45 -20.54 -11.88
C ASN A 112 11.20 -20.39 -10.99
N LEU A 113 10.86 -21.43 -10.22
CA LEU A 113 9.76 -21.40 -9.27
C LEU A 113 9.88 -20.25 -8.24
N ILE A 114 11.10 -19.88 -7.82
CA ILE A 114 11.29 -18.79 -6.85
C ILE A 114 10.96 -17.44 -7.50
N ASN A 115 11.36 -17.25 -8.77
CA ASN A 115 11.02 -16.04 -9.54
C ASN A 115 9.51 -15.94 -9.76
N GLN A 116 8.85 -17.06 -10.03
CA GLN A 116 7.38 -17.16 -10.14
C GLN A 116 6.67 -16.81 -8.82
N ILE A 117 7.14 -17.36 -7.69
CA ILE A 117 6.60 -17.02 -6.36
C ILE A 117 6.81 -15.54 -6.07
N PHE A 118 8.01 -15.01 -6.33
CA PHE A 118 8.31 -13.59 -6.18
C PHE A 118 7.37 -12.72 -7.03
N TYR A 119 7.13 -13.10 -8.28
CA TYR A 119 6.24 -12.37 -9.17
C TYR A 119 4.82 -12.26 -8.61
N VAL A 120 4.26 -13.40 -8.17
CA VAL A 120 2.93 -13.42 -7.54
C VAL A 120 2.94 -12.59 -6.28
N TRP A 121 3.98 -12.72 -5.44
CA TRP A 121 4.05 -12.03 -4.16
C TRP A 121 4.16 -10.51 -4.28
N VAL A 122 4.95 -10.00 -5.24
CA VAL A 122 5.00 -8.56 -5.56
C VAL A 122 3.63 -8.05 -6.04
N SER A 123 2.89 -8.87 -6.77
CA SER A 123 1.55 -8.53 -7.26
C SER A 123 0.51 -8.51 -6.15
N VAL A 124 0.60 -9.44 -5.19
CA VAL A 124 -0.22 -9.43 -3.97
C VAL A 124 0.11 -8.19 -3.13
N PHE A 125 1.40 -7.89 -2.96
CA PHE A 125 1.87 -6.72 -2.24
C PHE A 125 1.31 -5.43 -2.85
N SER A 126 1.34 -5.28 -4.17
CA SER A 126 0.87 -4.04 -4.84
C SER A 126 -0.58 -3.71 -4.51
N LEU A 127 -1.46 -4.72 -4.51
CA LEU A 127 -2.87 -4.59 -4.18
C LEU A 127 -3.05 -4.31 -2.69
N LEU A 128 -2.45 -5.13 -1.85
CA LEU A 128 -2.66 -5.08 -0.41
C LEU A 128 -2.10 -3.79 0.20
N ASN A 129 -0.95 -3.33 -0.28
CA ASN A 129 -0.26 -2.15 0.20
C ASN A 129 -1.14 -0.89 0.16
N ILE A 130 -1.85 -0.67 -0.95
CA ILE A 130 -2.75 0.48 -1.10
C ILE A 130 -3.92 0.37 -0.12
N SER A 131 -4.53 -0.81 0.00
CA SER A 131 -5.62 -1.05 0.94
C SER A 131 -5.18 -0.82 2.39
N VAL A 132 -4.04 -1.36 2.79
CA VAL A 132 -3.50 -1.24 4.15
C VAL A 132 -3.26 0.22 4.53
N PHE A 133 -2.62 0.97 3.64
CA PHE A 133 -2.36 2.38 3.85
C PHE A 133 -3.65 3.18 4.02
N TRP A 134 -4.61 3.05 3.09
CA TRP A 134 -5.84 3.85 3.16
C TRP A 134 -6.75 3.45 4.32
N SER A 135 -6.78 2.18 4.71
CA SER A 135 -7.48 1.76 5.93
C SER A 135 -6.88 2.42 7.18
N PHE A 136 -5.55 2.49 7.27
CA PHE A 136 -4.89 3.15 8.39
C PHE A 136 -5.12 4.67 8.41
N MET A 137 -5.09 5.32 7.24
CA MET A 137 -5.37 6.75 7.14
C MET A 137 -6.82 7.08 7.50
N ALA A 138 -7.78 6.26 7.06
CA ALA A 138 -9.18 6.41 7.42
C ALA A 138 -9.44 6.18 8.91
N ASP A 139 -8.67 5.30 9.55
CA ASP A 139 -8.71 5.15 11.01
C ASP A 139 -8.09 6.37 11.73
N THR A 140 -7.01 6.94 11.20
CA THR A 140 -6.23 8.00 11.85
C THR A 140 -6.90 9.38 11.80
N TYR A 141 -7.49 9.75 10.66
CA TYR A 141 -8.02 11.09 10.40
C TYR A 141 -9.55 11.11 10.40
N ASN A 142 -10.14 12.17 10.95
CA ASN A 142 -11.58 12.38 10.90
C ASN A 142 -12.05 12.78 9.50
N LYS A 143 -13.35 12.67 9.24
CA LYS A 143 -13.96 12.93 7.91
C LYS A 143 -13.66 14.34 7.37
N GLU A 144 -13.63 15.35 8.24
CA GLU A 144 -13.31 16.73 7.84
C GLU A 144 -11.84 16.91 7.48
N GLN A 145 -10.95 16.32 8.28
CA GLN A 145 -9.51 16.30 8.05
C GLN A 145 -9.22 15.56 6.73
N ALA A 146 -9.81 14.39 6.52
CA ALA A 146 -9.62 13.60 5.30
C ALA A 146 -9.92 14.40 4.02
N LYS A 147 -11.03 15.15 3.97
CA LYS A 147 -11.39 16.00 2.82
C LYS A 147 -10.34 17.06 2.48
N ARG A 148 -9.63 17.59 3.48
CA ARG A 148 -8.63 18.65 3.33
C ARG A 148 -7.24 18.09 3.07
N LEU A 149 -6.87 17.02 3.76
CA LEU A 149 -5.50 16.53 3.88
C LEU A 149 -5.18 15.41 2.89
N PHE A 150 -6.16 14.57 2.51
CA PHE A 150 -5.90 13.40 1.66
C PHE A 150 -5.42 13.78 0.27
N GLY A 151 -5.80 14.95 -0.27
CA GLY A 151 -5.27 15.41 -1.55
C GLY A 151 -3.75 15.62 -1.53
N PHE A 152 -3.24 16.25 -0.47
CA PHE A 152 -1.79 16.42 -0.31
C PHE A 152 -1.10 15.08 -0.02
N ILE A 153 -1.65 14.27 0.90
CA ILE A 153 -1.08 12.95 1.20
C ILE A 153 -1.02 12.09 -0.07
N ALA A 154 -2.09 12.05 -0.86
CA ALA A 154 -2.17 11.29 -2.11
C ALA A 154 -1.12 11.74 -3.14
N SER A 155 -0.71 13.01 -3.17
CA SER A 155 0.37 13.46 -4.05
C SER A 155 1.71 12.73 -3.80
N GLY A 156 1.93 12.25 -2.57
CA GLY A 156 3.07 11.41 -2.21
C GLY A 156 3.08 10.08 -2.95
N SER A 157 1.91 9.52 -3.30
CA SER A 157 1.81 8.29 -4.09
C SER A 157 2.36 8.47 -5.51
N SER A 158 2.04 9.60 -6.15
CA SER A 158 2.55 9.94 -7.48
C SER A 158 4.05 10.17 -7.45
N LEU A 159 4.56 10.86 -6.43
CA LEU A 159 6.00 11.02 -6.25
C LEU A 159 6.69 9.68 -6.02
N GLY A 160 6.13 8.80 -5.18
CA GLY A 160 6.66 7.45 -5.00
C GLY A 160 6.70 6.66 -6.31
N ALA A 161 5.67 6.80 -7.15
CA ALA A 161 5.60 6.16 -8.46
C ALA A 161 6.63 6.68 -9.47
N ILE A 162 7.01 7.95 -9.37
CA ILE A 162 8.05 8.55 -10.22
C ILE A 162 9.44 8.19 -9.70
N PHE A 163 9.68 8.33 -8.40
CA PHE A 163 11.00 8.11 -7.81
C PHE A 163 11.38 6.63 -7.73
N GLY A 164 10.42 5.71 -7.56
CA GLY A 164 10.71 4.27 -7.50
C GLY A 164 11.49 3.75 -8.72
N PRO A 165 11.00 3.93 -9.95
CA PRO A 165 11.72 3.48 -11.15
C PRO A 165 13.02 4.26 -11.39
N ILE A 166 13.11 5.53 -10.98
CA ILE A 166 14.37 6.30 -11.05
C ILE A 166 15.43 5.69 -10.13
N ILE A 167 15.06 5.35 -8.90
CA ILE A 167 15.94 4.64 -7.94
C ILE A 167 16.35 3.29 -8.52
N SER A 168 15.40 2.54 -9.09
CA SER A 168 15.68 1.27 -9.78
C SER A 168 16.70 1.45 -10.90
N LEU A 169 16.52 2.43 -11.78
CA LEU A 169 17.43 2.68 -12.91
C LEU A 169 18.84 3.08 -12.45
N ALA A 170 18.93 3.95 -11.44
CA ALA A 170 20.19 4.45 -10.91
C ALA A 170 20.98 3.35 -10.19
N LEU A 171 20.30 2.51 -9.39
CA LEU A 171 20.94 1.51 -8.55
C LEU A 171 21.07 0.14 -9.21
N ALA A 172 20.26 -0.19 -10.21
CA ALA A 172 20.34 -1.49 -10.91
C ALA A 172 21.74 -1.79 -11.44
N LYS A 173 22.47 -0.78 -11.94
CA LYS A 173 23.84 -0.95 -12.46
C LYS A 173 24.88 -1.19 -11.35
N VAL A 174 24.59 -0.76 -10.13
CA VAL A 174 25.53 -0.82 -9.00
C VAL A 174 25.29 -2.07 -8.15
N VAL A 175 24.03 -2.33 -7.78
CA VAL A 175 23.66 -3.44 -6.87
C VAL A 175 23.03 -4.64 -7.59
N GLY A 176 22.79 -4.54 -8.89
CA GLY A 176 22.09 -5.56 -9.68
C GLY A 176 20.57 -5.59 -9.43
N SER A 177 19.86 -6.35 -10.28
CA SER A 177 18.40 -6.51 -10.18
C SER A 177 17.97 -7.11 -8.83
N ASN A 178 18.69 -8.13 -8.36
CA ASN A 178 18.40 -8.78 -7.07
C ASN A 178 18.63 -7.82 -5.89
N GLY A 179 19.65 -6.95 -5.96
CA GLY A 179 19.94 -5.98 -4.90
C GLY A 179 18.82 -4.96 -4.68
N LEU A 180 18.02 -4.67 -5.72
CA LEU A 180 16.83 -3.80 -5.61
C LEU A 180 15.75 -4.40 -4.71
N ILE A 181 15.65 -5.73 -4.63
CA ILE A 181 14.73 -6.43 -3.73
C ILE A 181 15.08 -6.09 -2.27
N LEU A 182 16.37 -6.10 -1.94
CA LEU A 182 16.85 -5.77 -0.60
C LEU A 182 16.61 -4.30 -0.24
N ILE A 183 16.79 -3.39 -1.20
CA ILE A 183 16.50 -1.95 -1.02
C ILE A 183 15.01 -1.76 -0.71
N SER A 184 14.13 -2.35 -1.52
CA SER A 184 12.68 -2.29 -1.29
C SER A 184 12.28 -2.87 0.07
N ALA A 185 12.80 -4.06 0.41
CA ALA A 185 12.54 -4.69 1.70
C ALA A 185 12.96 -3.80 2.88
N SER A 186 14.12 -3.13 2.78
CA SER A 186 14.62 -2.20 3.80
C SER A 186 13.75 -0.94 3.90
N MET A 187 13.28 -0.42 2.77
CA MET A 187 12.37 0.74 2.74
C MET A 187 11.04 0.46 3.44
N LEU A 188 10.54 -0.78 3.41
CA LEU A 188 9.30 -1.17 4.11
C LEU A 188 9.39 -1.10 5.64
N LEU A 189 10.60 -1.03 6.21
CA LEU A 189 10.78 -0.80 7.65
C LEU A 189 10.51 0.66 8.06
N ILE A 190 10.58 1.61 7.12
CA ILE A 190 10.30 3.02 7.38
C ILE A 190 8.81 3.23 7.73
N PRO A 191 7.82 2.72 6.95
CA PRO A 191 6.41 2.71 7.33
C PRO A 191 6.14 2.17 8.73
N VAL A 192 6.83 1.09 9.11
CA VAL A 192 6.71 0.49 10.46
C VAL A 192 7.07 1.51 11.53
N ALA A 193 8.20 2.20 11.38
CA ALA A 193 8.60 3.28 12.30
C ALA A 193 7.62 4.46 12.28
N ILE A 194 7.12 4.85 11.09
CA ILE A 194 6.16 5.94 10.93
C ILE A 194 4.87 5.66 11.70
N VAL A 195 4.32 4.44 11.62
CA VAL A 195 3.07 4.09 12.33
C VAL A 195 3.20 4.32 13.83
N PHE A 196 4.31 3.91 14.45
CA PHE A 196 4.53 4.13 15.88
C PHE A 196 4.60 5.62 16.25
N HIS A 197 5.20 6.44 15.39
CA HIS A 197 5.26 7.89 15.61
C HIS A 197 3.89 8.55 15.37
N LEU A 198 3.15 8.11 14.35
CA LEU A 198 1.85 8.66 14.01
C LEU A 198 0.82 8.35 15.11
N GLU A 199 0.83 7.14 15.67
CA GLU A 199 -0.03 6.76 16.80
C GLU A 199 0.24 7.60 18.05
N LYS A 200 1.51 7.87 18.36
CA LYS A 200 1.88 8.75 19.49
C LYS A 200 1.42 10.19 19.26
N THR A 201 1.48 10.64 18.01
CA THR A 201 1.13 12.01 17.60
C THR A 201 -0.39 12.19 17.46
N ARG A 202 -1.13 11.13 17.14
CA ARG A 202 -2.60 11.11 17.01
C ARG A 202 -3.32 11.60 18.26
N VAL A 203 -2.87 11.14 19.43
CA VAL A 203 -3.47 11.53 20.72
C VAL A 203 -3.09 12.96 21.12
N ALA A 204 -1.88 13.39 20.78
CA ALA A 204 -1.32 14.67 21.24
C ALA A 204 -1.66 15.86 20.35
N GLU A 205 -1.68 15.67 19.02
CA GLU A 205 -1.73 16.76 18.05
C GLU A 205 -3.03 16.78 17.26
N LEU A 206 -3.60 15.64 16.86
CA LEU A 206 -4.82 15.59 16.04
C LEU A 206 -6.11 15.89 16.82
N GLN A 207 -6.05 16.10 18.14
CA GLN A 207 -7.19 16.33 19.05
C GLN A 207 -8.36 15.33 18.88
N ASN A 208 -8.08 14.17 18.28
CA ASN A 208 -9.04 13.11 18.04
C ASN A 208 -9.14 12.26 19.31
N THR A 209 -9.85 12.76 20.33
CA THR A 209 -10.11 12.05 21.59
C THR A 209 -11.16 10.94 21.44
N ALA A 210 -11.99 11.02 20.40
CA ALA A 210 -12.91 9.97 20.02
C ALA A 210 -12.22 9.02 19.04
N THR A 211 -12.31 7.71 19.30
CA THR A 211 -12.16 6.67 18.27
C THR A 211 -12.94 7.15 17.04
N SER A 212 -12.32 7.19 15.87
CA SER A 212 -12.94 7.70 14.64
C SER A 212 -14.37 7.17 14.51
N GLU A 213 -15.36 8.03 14.26
CA GLU A 213 -16.77 7.64 14.05
C GLU A 213 -16.93 6.60 12.91
N PHE A 214 -15.91 6.44 12.07
CA PHE A 214 -15.79 5.35 11.10
C PHE A 214 -15.73 3.94 11.73
N ASN A 215 -15.38 3.83 13.02
CA ASN A 215 -15.04 2.58 13.71
C ASN A 215 -15.72 2.41 15.09
N GLU A 216 -16.75 3.21 15.44
CA GLU A 216 -17.50 3.04 16.70
C GLU A 216 -18.19 1.66 16.80
N GLN A 217 -18.41 1.00 15.67
CA GLN A 217 -18.70 -0.42 15.68
C GLN A 217 -17.47 -1.16 15.14
N PRO A 218 -16.88 -2.10 15.91
CA PRO A 218 -15.89 -3.00 15.34
C PRO A 218 -16.52 -3.60 14.09
N MET A 219 -15.86 -3.45 12.93
CA MET A 219 -16.31 -3.93 11.63
C MET A 219 -16.97 -5.30 11.85
N GLY A 220 -18.31 -5.34 11.75
CA GLY A 220 -19.10 -6.41 12.36
C GLY A 220 -18.52 -7.77 11.97
N SER A 221 -18.41 -8.69 12.92
CA SER A 221 -17.70 -9.97 12.80
C SER A 221 -18.16 -10.88 11.64
N ASN A 222 -19.16 -10.44 10.88
CA ASN A 222 -19.73 -11.13 9.75
C ASN A 222 -19.22 -10.50 8.44
N ILE A 223 -18.20 -11.10 7.84
CA ILE A 223 -17.61 -10.68 6.55
C ILE A 223 -18.69 -10.54 5.47
N LEU A 224 -19.74 -11.39 5.53
CA LEU A 224 -20.88 -11.33 4.62
C LEU A 224 -21.78 -10.10 4.82
N ALA A 225 -21.75 -9.45 5.98
CA ALA A 225 -22.51 -8.22 6.19
C ALA A 225 -22.05 -7.10 5.26
N GLY A 226 -20.73 -6.97 5.02
CA GLY A 226 -20.19 -6.02 4.05
C GLY A 226 -20.65 -6.30 2.62
N PHE A 227 -20.64 -7.56 2.20
CA PHE A 227 -21.19 -7.98 0.89
C PHE A 227 -22.68 -7.72 0.79
N LYS A 228 -23.44 -7.99 1.86
CA LYS A 228 -24.87 -7.69 1.93
C LYS A 228 -25.11 -6.19 1.80
N THR A 229 -24.41 -5.36 2.56
CA THR A 229 -24.51 -3.89 2.49
C THR A 229 -24.17 -3.37 1.10
N PHE A 230 -23.11 -3.90 0.47
CA PHE A 230 -22.76 -3.58 -0.91
C PHE A 230 -23.89 -3.91 -1.88
N ALA A 231 -24.46 -5.11 -1.80
CA ALA A 231 -25.55 -5.56 -2.69
C ALA A 231 -26.90 -4.87 -2.42
N THR A 232 -27.12 -4.34 -1.21
CA THR A 232 -28.39 -3.67 -0.85
C THR A 232 -28.35 -2.15 -1.04
N SER A 233 -27.17 -1.53 -1.05
CA SER A 233 -27.04 -0.08 -1.17
C SER A 233 -26.96 0.34 -2.64
N PRO A 234 -27.92 1.14 -3.14
CA PRO A 234 -27.94 1.55 -4.54
C PRO A 234 -26.71 2.39 -4.93
N VAL A 235 -26.16 3.15 -3.97
CA VAL A 235 -24.94 3.94 -4.18
C VAL A 235 -23.71 3.04 -4.30
N LEU A 236 -23.56 2.04 -3.42
CA LEU A 236 -22.43 1.12 -3.47
C LEU A 236 -22.46 0.23 -4.71
N LEU A 237 -23.66 -0.25 -5.09
CA LEU A 237 -23.87 -0.95 -6.35
C LEU A 237 -23.50 -0.08 -7.56
N GLY A 238 -23.91 1.20 -7.57
CA GLY A 238 -23.57 2.14 -8.63
C GLY A 238 -22.05 2.34 -8.77
N ILE A 239 -21.34 2.51 -7.64
CA ILE A 239 -19.87 2.61 -7.62
C ILE A 239 -19.24 1.31 -8.10
N GLY A 240 -19.73 0.16 -7.62
CA GLY A 240 -19.22 -1.14 -8.02
C GLY A 240 -19.39 -1.41 -9.52
N LEU A 241 -20.58 -1.15 -10.06
CA LEU A 241 -20.86 -1.27 -11.49
C LEU A 241 -19.98 -0.33 -12.31
N PHE A 242 -19.83 0.91 -11.86
CA PHE A 242 -18.93 1.87 -12.51
C PHE A 242 -17.49 1.36 -12.56
N ILE A 243 -16.96 0.82 -11.46
CA ILE A 243 -15.61 0.25 -11.41
C ILE A 243 -15.47 -0.96 -12.35
N VAL A 244 -16.46 -1.87 -12.38
CA VAL A 244 -16.45 -3.03 -13.27
C VAL A 244 -16.46 -2.60 -14.74
N LEU A 245 -17.33 -1.64 -15.11
CA LEU A 245 -17.40 -1.12 -16.46
C LEU A 245 -16.12 -0.38 -16.85
N TYR A 246 -15.61 0.49 -15.98
CA TYR A 246 -14.38 1.23 -16.20
C TYR A 246 -13.19 0.28 -16.39
N SER A 247 -13.04 -0.71 -15.50
CA SER A 247 -11.97 -1.70 -15.58
C SER A 247 -12.11 -2.55 -16.84
N GLY A 248 -13.32 -3.01 -17.17
CA GLY A 248 -13.58 -3.79 -18.38
C GLY A 248 -13.23 -3.02 -19.65
N ILE A 249 -13.69 -1.78 -19.77
CA ILE A 249 -13.36 -0.89 -20.91
C ILE A 249 -11.84 -0.69 -20.99
N SER A 250 -11.18 -0.42 -19.86
CA SER A 250 -9.72 -0.26 -19.84
C SER A 250 -8.98 -1.53 -20.28
N THR A 251 -9.50 -2.72 -19.97
CA THR A 251 -8.90 -3.99 -20.40
C THR A 251 -9.12 -4.28 -21.88
N PHE A 252 -10.27 -3.91 -22.46
CA PHE A 252 -10.54 -4.09 -23.89
C PHE A 252 -9.78 -3.10 -24.79
N ILE A 253 -9.45 -1.91 -24.26
CA ILE A 253 -8.71 -0.87 -24.99
C ILE A 253 -7.20 -1.15 -24.99
N TYR A 254 -6.70 -1.92 -24.01
CA TYR A 254 -5.29 -2.29 -23.88
C TYR A 254 -4.95 -3.48 -24.76
#